data_AF-A0A165YUL4-F1
#
_entry.id   AF-A0A165YUL4-F1
#
_cell.length_a   1.000
_cell.length_b   1.000
_cell.length_c   1.000
_cell.angle_alpha   90.00
_cell.angle_beta   90.00
_cell.angle_gamma   90.00
#
_symmetry.space_group_name_H-M   'P 1'
#
loop_
_entity.id
_entity.type
_entity.pdbx_description
1 polymer ?
#
loop_
_entity_poly.entity_id
_entity_poly.type
_entity_poly.pdbx_seq_one_letter_code
_entity_poly.pdbx_strand_id
1 'polypeptide(L)'
;LEATNGLSRRDSTVLFQLRSGHAPLNAHLHRIKCADSPVCEACGEDDETVKHFVYECPARMAERRRMKRAAGKAWRSPGFLFGNEKGIKALVAFARETGRLR
;
A
#
# COMPACT_ATOMS: atom_id res chain seq x y z
N LEU A 1 -12.09 -4.44 -16.00
CA LEU A 1 -12.33 -4.61 -14.55
C LEU A 1 -11.95 -6.01 -14.02
N GLU A 2 -11.41 -6.90 -14.86
CA GLU A 2 -11.11 -8.30 -14.48
C GLU A 2 -10.04 -8.48 -13.40
N ALA A 3 -9.09 -7.54 -13.29
CA ALA A 3 -7.95 -7.64 -12.38
C ALA A 3 -8.30 -7.63 -10.87
N THR A 4 -9.55 -7.33 -10.51
CA THR A 4 -10.04 -7.34 -9.12
C THR A 4 -10.99 -8.49 -8.82
N ASN A 5 -11.21 -9.42 -9.76
CA ASN A 5 -12.06 -10.59 -9.54
C ASN A 5 -11.53 -11.44 -8.39
N GLY A 6 -12.41 -11.81 -7.46
CA GLY A 6 -12.07 -12.63 -6.29
C GLY A 6 -11.43 -11.88 -5.12
N LEU A 7 -11.31 -10.55 -5.17
CA LEU A 7 -10.94 -9.76 -3.99
C LEU A 7 -12.11 -9.68 -3.00
N SER A 8 -11.80 -9.71 -1.72
CA SER A 8 -12.77 -9.38 -0.69
C SER A 8 -13.18 -7.90 -0.80
N ARG A 9 -14.33 -7.52 -0.20
CA ARG A 9 -14.73 -6.11 -0.12
C ARG A 9 -13.65 -5.26 0.55
N ARG A 10 -13.04 -5.76 1.63
CA ARG A 10 -11.94 -5.08 2.33
C ARG A 10 -10.73 -4.85 1.41
N ASP A 11 -10.27 -5.89 0.72
CA ASP A 11 -9.10 -5.77 -0.18
C ASP A 11 -9.39 -4.81 -1.34
N SER A 12 -10.63 -4.80 -1.83
CA SER A 12 -11.07 -3.88 -2.89
C SER A 12 -11.05 -2.43 -2.41
N THR A 13 -11.50 -2.16 -1.19
CA THR A 13 -11.42 -0.83 -0.55
C THR A 13 -9.97 -0.38 -0.39
N VAL A 14 -9.09 -1.25 0.14
CA VAL A 14 -7.67 -0.94 0.30
C VAL A 14 -7.02 -0.61 -1.04
N LEU A 15 -7.28 -1.41 -2.08
CA LEU A 15 -6.77 -1.15 -3.42
C LEU A 15 -7.26 0.20 -3.96
N PHE A 16 -8.56 0.49 -3.84
CA PHE A 16 -9.14 1.75 -4.30
C PHE A 16 -8.52 2.96 -3.58
N GLN A 17 -8.40 2.89 -2.27
CA GLN A 17 -7.80 3.92 -1.43
C GLN A 17 -6.33 4.17 -1.81
N LEU A 18 -5.55 3.10 -1.99
CA LEU A 18 -4.16 3.22 -2.41
C LEU A 18 -4.01 3.81 -3.81
N ARG A 19 -4.86 3.42 -4.77
CA ARG A 19 -4.85 3.97 -6.15
C ARG A 19 -5.25 5.44 -6.21
N SER A 20 -6.23 5.85 -5.42
CA SER A 20 -6.71 7.24 -5.38
C SER A 20 -5.84 8.16 -4.52
N GLY A 21 -4.89 7.61 -3.76
CA GLY A 21 -4.11 8.39 -2.79
C GLY A 21 -4.94 8.83 -1.58
N HIS A 22 -6.08 8.18 -1.34
CA HIS A 22 -6.99 8.41 -0.20
C HIS A 22 -6.92 7.28 0.83
N ALA A 23 -5.83 6.53 0.86
CA ALA A 23 -5.57 5.61 1.95
C ALA A 23 -5.38 6.39 3.26
N PRO A 24 -5.86 5.87 4.40
CA PRO A 24 -5.69 6.49 5.71
C PRO A 24 -4.24 6.37 6.22
N LEU A 25 -3.29 6.79 5.39
CA LEU A 25 -1.89 7.01 5.72
C LEU A 25 -1.70 8.46 6.18
N ASN A 26 -0.70 8.73 7.01
CA ASN A 26 -0.55 10.02 7.68
C ASN A 26 -0.44 11.20 6.71
N ALA A 27 0.18 11.05 5.54
CA ALA A 27 0.22 12.12 4.54
C ALA A 27 -1.20 12.55 4.07
N HIS A 28 -2.10 11.58 3.86
CA HIS A 28 -3.48 11.88 3.49
C HIS A 28 -4.27 12.42 4.68
N LEU A 29 -4.16 11.77 5.84
CA LEU A 29 -4.87 12.15 7.06
C LEU A 29 -4.52 13.58 7.51
N HIS A 30 -3.24 13.94 7.49
CA HIS A 30 -2.78 15.30 7.80
C HIS A 30 -3.36 16.32 6.81
N ARG A 31 -3.37 16.01 5.51
CA ARG A 31 -3.96 16.88 4.48
C ARG A 31 -5.44 17.19 4.72
N ILE A 32 -6.19 16.23 5.28
CA ILE A 32 -7.61 16.41 5.63
C ILE A 32 -7.83 16.78 7.10
N LYS A 33 -6.76 17.12 7.84
CA LYS A 33 -6.78 17.52 9.25
C LYS A 33 -7.30 16.43 10.22
N CYS A 34 -7.06 15.17 9.88
CA CYS A 34 -7.37 13.99 10.71
C CYS A 34 -6.13 13.38 11.39
N ALA A 35 -4.94 13.93 11.15
CA ALA A 35 -3.71 13.58 11.85
C ALA A 35 -2.88 14.85 12.07
N ASP A 36 -2.13 14.91 13.17
CA ASP A 36 -1.32 16.09 13.53
C ASP A 36 -0.04 16.23 12.71
N SER A 37 0.43 15.14 12.11
CA SER A 37 1.66 15.09 11.32
C SER A 37 1.52 14.15 10.13
N PRO A 38 2.13 14.48 8.97
CA PRO A 38 2.18 13.58 7.82
C PRO A 38 3.20 12.44 7.98
N VAL A 39 4.10 12.52 8.96
CA VAL A 39 5.24 11.61 9.14
C VAL A 39 4.80 10.17 9.41
N CYS A 40 5.51 9.21 8.82
CA CYS A 40 5.32 7.79 9.07
C CYS A 40 5.74 7.41 10.48
N GLU A 41 4.78 7.05 11.33
CA GLU A 41 5.03 6.59 12.71
C GLU A 41 5.84 5.29 12.78
N ALA A 42 5.84 4.48 11.72
CA ALA A 42 6.54 3.20 11.71
C ALA A 42 8.07 3.36 11.59
N CYS A 43 8.55 4.38 10.89
CA CYS A 43 10.00 4.63 10.73
C CYS A 43 10.47 6.00 11.24
N GLY A 44 9.61 7.01 11.29
CA GLY A 44 9.92 8.35 11.76
C GLY A 44 10.76 9.21 10.81
N GLU A 45 10.96 8.78 9.56
CA GLU A 45 11.96 9.39 8.65
C GLU A 45 11.36 10.28 7.55
N ASP A 46 10.12 10.03 7.11
CA ASP A 46 9.52 10.69 5.94
C ASP A 46 7.98 10.68 6.05
N ASP A 47 7.32 11.46 5.21
CA ASP A 47 5.86 11.50 5.11
C ASP A 47 5.32 10.13 4.68
N GLU A 48 4.27 9.67 5.36
CA GLU A 48 3.61 8.40 5.07
C GLU A 48 2.72 8.51 3.81
N THR A 49 3.35 8.67 2.66
CA THR A 49 2.69 8.63 1.35
C THR A 49 2.47 7.19 0.89
N VAL A 50 1.62 6.96 -0.13
CA VAL A 50 1.47 5.63 -0.76
C VAL A 50 2.82 5.13 -1.30
N LYS A 51 3.63 6.03 -1.87
CA LYS A 51 4.96 5.69 -2.37
C LYS A 51 5.87 5.23 -1.23
N HIS A 52 5.90 6.01 -0.14
CA HIS A 52 6.68 5.67 1.04
C HIS A 52 6.25 4.30 1.60
N PHE A 53 4.97 4.13 1.87
CA PHE A 53 4.39 2.89 2.39
C PHE A 53 4.74 1.68 1.51
N VAL A 54 4.47 1.74 0.19
CA VAL A 54 4.57 0.60 -0.75
C VAL A 54 5.98 0.36 -1.29
N TYR A 55 6.88 1.35 -1.28
CA TYR A 55 8.22 1.19 -1.89
C TYR A 55 9.41 1.54 -1.00
N GLU A 56 9.30 2.43 -0.02
CA GLU A 56 10.49 3.07 0.59
C GLU A 56 10.62 2.81 2.09
N CYS A 57 9.53 2.79 2.85
CA CYS A 57 9.52 2.65 4.31
C CYS A 57 10.43 1.50 4.81
N PRO A 58 11.50 1.81 5.57
CA PRO A 58 12.43 0.79 6.04
C PRO A 58 11.78 -0.15 7.06
N ALA A 59 10.82 0.35 7.85
CA ALA A 59 10.07 -0.46 8.81
C ALA A 59 9.22 -1.56 8.16
N ARG A 60 8.91 -1.46 6.86
CA ARG A 60 8.09 -2.45 6.11
C ARG A 60 8.91 -3.39 5.24
N MET A 61 10.22 -3.49 5.47
CA MET A 61 11.12 -4.29 4.64
C MET A 61 10.74 -5.78 4.60
N ALA A 62 10.28 -6.35 5.71
CA ALA A 62 9.97 -7.79 5.78
C ALA A 62 8.75 -8.15 4.92
N GLU A 63 7.66 -7.39 5.05
CA GLU A 63 6.44 -7.49 4.26
C GLU A 63 6.73 -7.20 2.79
N ARG A 64 7.50 -6.14 2.49
CA ARG A 64 7.88 -5.77 1.13
C ARG A 64 8.69 -6.87 0.44
N ARG A 65 9.55 -7.60 1.17
CA ARG A 65 10.27 -8.78 0.63
C ARG A 65 9.32 -9.90 0.25
N ARG A 66 8.28 -10.18 1.04
CA ARG A 66 7.25 -11.18 0.69
C ARG A 66 6.41 -10.73 -0.51
N MET A 67 6.00 -9.46 -0.53
CA MET A 67 5.33 -8.85 -1.69
C MET A 67 6.15 -8.99 -2.96
N LYS A 68 7.46 -8.64 -2.90
CA LYS A 68 8.38 -8.76 -4.03
C LYS A 68 8.47 -10.20 -4.55
N ARG A 69 8.55 -11.19 -3.65
CA ARG A 69 8.60 -12.61 -4.04
C ARG A 69 7.30 -13.03 -4.75
N ALA A 70 6.15 -12.62 -4.22
CA ALA A 70 4.85 -12.95 -4.82
C ALA A 70 4.62 -12.24 -6.18
N ALA A 71 4.96 -10.94 -6.26
CA ALA A 71 4.77 -10.11 -7.45
C ALA A 71 5.77 -10.41 -8.57
N GLY A 72 7.00 -10.82 -8.24
CA GLY A 72 8.08 -11.10 -9.20
C GLY A 72 8.83 -9.85 -9.65
N LYS A 73 9.53 -9.94 -10.78
CA LYS A 73 10.46 -8.88 -11.27
C LYS A 73 9.77 -7.52 -11.48
N ALA A 74 8.49 -7.53 -11.86
CA ALA A 74 7.72 -6.33 -12.15
C ALA A 74 7.15 -5.60 -10.91
N TRP A 75 7.46 -6.06 -9.69
CA TRP A 75 6.88 -5.49 -8.46
C TRP A 75 7.08 -3.98 -8.28
N ARG A 76 8.13 -3.40 -8.87
CA ARG A 76 8.38 -1.95 -8.82
C ARG A 76 7.56 -1.14 -9.83
N SER A 77 6.95 -1.78 -10.83
CA SER A 77 6.12 -1.08 -11.82
C SER A 77 4.75 -0.77 -11.22
N PRO A 78 4.35 0.52 -11.11
CA PRO A 78 3.03 0.86 -10.58
C PRO A 78 1.90 0.29 -11.44
N GLY A 79 2.05 0.33 -12.78
CA GLY A 79 1.05 -0.23 -13.69
C GLY A 79 0.84 -1.74 -13.48
N PHE A 80 1.90 -2.47 -13.14
CA PHE A 80 1.79 -3.87 -12.77
C PHE A 80 1.23 -4.05 -11.35
N LEU A 81 1.86 -3.47 -10.34
CA LEU A 81 1.54 -3.73 -8.94
C LEU A 81 0.12 -3.27 -8.58
N PHE A 82 -0.32 -2.16 -9.15
CA PHE A 82 -1.66 -1.63 -8.93
C PHE A 82 -2.65 -2.02 -10.01
N GLY A 83 -2.25 -2.62 -11.13
CA GLY A 83 -3.15 -2.83 -12.29
C GLY A 83 -3.35 -4.29 -12.71
N ASN A 84 -2.40 -5.17 -12.40
CA ASN A 84 -2.45 -6.59 -12.75
C ASN A 84 -2.97 -7.43 -11.59
N GLU A 85 -3.76 -8.48 -11.86
CA GLU A 85 -4.34 -9.35 -10.83
C GLU A 85 -3.29 -9.92 -9.85
N LYS A 86 -2.17 -10.42 -10.37
CA LYS A 86 -1.07 -10.95 -9.54
C LYS A 86 -0.42 -9.85 -8.70
N GLY A 87 -0.19 -8.68 -9.30
CA GLY A 87 0.36 -7.51 -8.60
C GLY A 87 -0.56 -7.04 -7.48
N ILE A 88 -1.85 -6.91 -7.77
CA ILE A 88 -2.88 -6.49 -6.82
C ILE A 88 -2.98 -7.47 -5.66
N LYS A 89 -3.03 -8.78 -5.93
CA LYS A 89 -3.06 -9.82 -4.88
C LYS A 89 -1.84 -9.72 -3.95
N ALA A 90 -0.65 -9.46 -4.50
CA ALA A 90 0.55 -9.26 -3.70
C ALA A 90 0.50 -7.95 -2.88
N LEU A 91 0.00 -6.86 -3.47
CA LEU A 91 -0.13 -5.56 -2.82
C LEU A 91 -1.13 -5.58 -1.64
N VAL A 92 -2.30 -6.21 -1.82
CA VAL A 92 -3.28 -6.29 -0.73
C VAL A 92 -2.80 -7.24 0.37
N ALA A 93 -2.08 -8.31 0.04
CA ALA A 93 -1.42 -9.15 1.03
C ALA A 93 -0.39 -8.37 1.86
N PHE A 94 0.46 -7.58 1.19
CA PHE A 94 1.37 -6.64 1.85
C PHE A 94 0.64 -5.71 2.81
N ALA A 95 -0.41 -5.02 2.34
CA ALA A 95 -1.16 -4.08 3.17
C ALA A 95 -1.75 -4.77 4.43
N ARG A 96 -2.31 -5.98 4.27
CA ARG A 96 -2.82 -6.77 5.41
C ARG A 96 -1.74 -7.14 6.41
N GLU A 97 -0.60 -7.63 5.95
CA GLU A 97 0.51 -8.02 6.81
C GLU A 97 1.07 -6.85 7.63
N THR A 98 1.09 -5.64 7.06
CA THR A 98 1.51 -4.44 7.82
C THR A 98 0.54 -4.05 8.94
N GLY A 99 -0.73 -4.46 8.83
CA GLY A 99 -1.81 -4.06 9.73
C GLY A 99 -2.16 -2.57 9.69
N ARG A 100 -1.59 -1.78 8.76
CA ARG A 100 -1.71 -0.31 8.68
C ARG A 100 -3.05 0.16 8.12
N LEU A 101 -3.64 -0.62 7.21
CA LEU A 101 -4.89 -0.32 6.50
C LEU A 101 -5.89 -1.43 6.84
N ARG A 102 -6.72 -1.21 7.86
CA ARG A 102 -7.69 -2.20 8.38
C ARG A 102 -9.11 -1.93 7.90
#